data_AF-A0A958DUY0-F1
#
_entry.id   AF-A0A958DUY0-F1
#
_cell.length_a   1.000
_cell.length_b   1.000
_cell.length_c   1.000
_cell.angle_alpha   90.00
_cell.angle_beta   90.00
_cell.angle_gamma   90.00
#
_symmetry.space_group_name_H-M   'P 1'
#
loop_
_entity.id
_entity.type
_entity.pdbx_description
1 polymer ?
#
loop_
_entity_poly.entity_id
_entity_poly.type
_entity_poly.pdbx_seq_one_letter_code
_entity_poly.pdbx_strand_id
1 'polypeptide(L)'
;MNFPKTFFVYLAIFLAVNGQSVAQNTRGAVPISVDRDRSEARTALVIGNGSYRNSPLANPVNDATDIAAKLKILGFSVTLLTNANRSAMIDEIRRFGDHLRDRK
;
A
#
# COMPACT_ATOMS: atom_id res chain seq x y z
N MET A 1 4.27 -27.37 20.04
CA MET A 1 5.48 -27.16 19.22
C MET A 1 5.50 -25.70 18.79
N ASN A 2 6.32 -24.90 19.48
CA ASN A 2 6.52 -23.48 19.21
C ASN A 2 7.49 -23.32 18.05
N PHE A 3 7.00 -22.82 16.91
CA PHE A 3 7.85 -22.37 15.81
C PHE A 3 8.11 -20.85 15.94
N PRO A 4 9.36 -20.38 15.79
CA PRO A 4 9.70 -18.97 15.97
C PRO A 4 9.09 -18.07 14.87
N LYS A 5 8.41 -17.00 15.29
CA LYS A 5 7.66 -16.05 14.45
C LYS A 5 8.54 -14.99 13.76
N THR A 6 9.60 -15.38 13.05
CA THR A 6 10.60 -14.41 12.53
C THR A 6 10.82 -14.41 11.02
N PHE A 7 10.03 -15.12 10.20
CA PHE A 7 10.50 -15.41 8.83
C PHE A 7 9.66 -14.98 7.62
N PHE A 8 8.53 -14.29 7.75
CA PHE A 8 7.76 -13.90 6.57
C PHE A 8 7.27 -12.46 6.66
N VAL A 9 8.04 -11.55 6.06
CA VAL A 9 7.63 -10.46 5.15
C VAL A 9 8.80 -9.46 5.13
N TYR A 10 9.81 -9.76 4.30
CA TYR A 10 10.68 -8.72 3.76
C TYR A 10 9.88 -7.98 2.69
N LEU A 11 9.10 -6.97 3.09
CA LEU A 11 8.66 -5.95 2.14
C LEU A 11 9.77 -4.91 2.08
N ALA A 12 10.54 -4.96 1.00
CA ALA A 12 11.59 -4.01 0.70
C ALA A 12 11.01 -2.59 0.61
N ILE A 13 11.12 -1.84 1.70
CA ILE A 13 10.96 -0.38 1.68
C ILE A 13 12.28 0.16 1.13
N PHE A 14 12.34 0.41 -0.17
CA PHE A 14 13.42 1.22 -0.74
C PHE A 14 13.29 2.64 -0.17
N LEU A 15 14.12 2.93 0.83
CA LEU A 15 14.49 4.29 1.20
C LEU A 15 15.27 4.89 0.04
N ALA A 16 14.59 5.62 -0.85
CA ALA A 16 15.25 6.57 -1.72
C ALA A 16 15.53 7.85 -0.92
N VAL A 17 16.55 7.82 -0.06
CA VAL A 17 17.23 9.05 0.36
C VAL A 17 18.10 9.46 -0.82
N ASN A 18 17.58 10.33 -1.68
CA ASN A 18 18.41 11.11 -2.58
C ASN A 18 18.73 12.43 -1.88
N GLY A 19 19.86 12.44 -1.17
CA GLY A 19 20.46 13.69 -0.75
C GLY A 19 20.96 14.45 -1.98
N GLN A 20 20.65 15.74 -2.08
CA GLN A 20 21.49 16.70 -2.79
C GLN A 20 21.49 18.05 -2.05
N SER A 21 22.68 18.35 -1.54
CA SER A 21 23.36 19.64 -1.56
C SER A 21 22.79 20.81 -0.78
N VAL A 22 23.42 21.02 0.39
CA VAL A 22 23.54 22.32 1.07
C VAL A 22 24.19 23.33 0.12
N ALA A 23 23.50 24.44 -0.16
CA ALA A 23 24.00 25.82 -0.05
C ALA A 23 23.10 26.78 -0.85
N GLN A 24 22.16 27.46 -0.19
CA GLN A 24 21.65 28.73 -0.70
C GLN A 24 21.72 29.79 0.40
N ASN A 25 22.77 30.60 0.28
CA ASN A 25 23.04 31.83 0.99
C ASN A 25 21.84 32.78 0.89
N THR A 26 21.30 33.18 2.03
CA THR A 26 20.16 34.06 2.22
C THR A 26 20.48 35.50 1.81
N ARG A 27 20.02 35.94 0.63
CA ARG A 27 19.66 37.36 0.37
C ARG A 27 18.60 37.45 -0.73
N GLY A 28 17.35 37.66 -0.33
CA GLY A 28 16.23 37.92 -1.22
C GLY A 28 15.05 37.02 -0.91
N ALA A 29 14.03 37.58 -0.25
CA ALA A 29 12.78 36.89 0.03
C ALA A 29 12.05 36.57 -1.28
N VAL A 30 12.23 35.36 -1.80
CA VAL A 30 11.29 34.72 -2.73
C VAL A 30 10.30 33.97 -1.83
N PRO A 31 8.98 34.12 -2.00
CA PRO A 31 8.05 33.23 -1.31
C PRO A 31 8.43 31.83 -1.73
N ILE A 32 8.94 31.04 -0.79
CA ILE A 32 9.03 29.60 -0.96
C ILE A 32 7.56 29.19 -1.09
N SER A 33 7.08 29.05 -2.32
CA SER A 33 5.96 28.17 -2.61
C SER A 33 6.42 26.81 -2.16
N VAL A 34 6.20 26.56 -0.87
CA VAL A 34 6.29 25.26 -0.27
C VAL A 34 5.20 24.48 -1.00
N ASP A 35 5.57 23.85 -2.11
CA ASP A 35 4.75 22.86 -2.81
C ASP A 35 4.68 21.62 -1.91
N ARG A 36 4.09 21.80 -0.73
CA ARG A 36 3.64 20.74 0.17
C ARG A 36 2.17 20.53 -0.11
N ASP A 37 1.78 20.30 -1.35
CA ASP A 37 0.48 19.65 -1.54
C ASP A 37 0.33 18.87 -2.84
N ARG A 38 1.35 18.09 -3.18
CA ARG A 38 1.04 16.76 -3.70
C ARG A 38 1.00 15.82 -2.51
N SER A 39 -0.05 15.92 -1.69
CA SER A 39 -0.51 14.76 -0.92
C SER A 39 -0.67 13.63 -1.94
N GLU A 40 0.38 12.81 -2.09
CA GLU A 40 0.37 11.67 -3.00
C GLU A 40 -0.78 10.80 -2.54
N ALA A 41 -1.89 10.90 -3.25
CA ALA A 41 -3.09 10.21 -2.82
C ALA A 41 -2.78 8.71 -2.88
N ARG A 42 -2.74 8.08 -1.70
CA ARG A 42 -2.26 6.70 -1.53
C ARG A 42 -3.44 5.76 -1.70
N THR A 43 -3.32 4.76 -2.57
CA THR A 43 -4.36 3.73 -2.77
C THR A 43 -3.76 2.34 -2.62
N ALA A 44 -4.52 1.39 -2.09
CA ALA A 44 -4.09 0.00 -1.92
C ALA A 44 -5.22 -0.98 -2.20
N LEU A 45 -4.87 -2.10 -2.82
CA LEU A 45 -5.72 -3.28 -2.96
C LEU A 45 -5.15 -4.41 -2.09
N VAL A 46 -5.94 -4.92 -1.15
CA VAL A 46 -5.57 -6.02 -0.26
C VAL A 46 -6.47 -7.21 -0.54
N ILE A 47 -5.89 -8.38 -0.82
CA ILE A 47 -6.62 -9.61 -1.13
C ILE A 47 -6.28 -10.70 -0.12
N GLY A 48 -7.30 -11.26 0.54
CA GLY A 48 -7.17 -12.34 1.53
C GLY A 48 -8.07 -13.53 1.21
N ASN A 49 -7.50 -14.57 0.58
CA ASN A 49 -8.24 -15.78 0.22
C ASN A 49 -7.86 -16.95 1.13
N GLY A 50 -8.82 -17.44 1.91
CA GLY A 50 -8.68 -18.64 2.74
C GLY A 50 -9.57 -19.81 2.31
N SER A 51 -10.67 -19.56 1.61
CA SER A 51 -11.70 -20.57 1.28
C SER A 51 -11.38 -21.42 0.05
N TYR A 52 -10.16 -21.95 -0.07
CA TYR A 52 -9.81 -22.84 -1.18
C TYR A 52 -10.46 -24.21 -1.01
N ARG A 53 -11.07 -24.73 -2.09
CA ARG A 53 -11.85 -25.98 -2.07
C ARG A 53 -11.07 -27.19 -1.57
N ASN A 54 -9.79 -27.30 -1.93
CA ASN A 54 -8.98 -28.49 -1.64
C ASN A 54 -8.13 -28.34 -0.37
N SER A 55 -7.78 -27.11 0.01
CA SER A 55 -6.90 -26.86 1.15
C SER A 55 -7.16 -25.45 1.71
N PRO A 56 -8.19 -25.28 2.54
CA PRO A 56 -8.49 -24.00 3.16
C PRO A 56 -7.31 -23.47 3.99
N LEU A 57 -7.12 -22.16 3.97
CA LEU A 57 -6.12 -21.46 4.78
C LEU A 57 -6.83 -20.68 5.88
N ALA A 58 -6.35 -20.81 7.12
CA ALA A 58 -7.04 -20.26 8.30
C ALA A 58 -6.93 -18.73 8.44
N ASN A 59 -5.80 -18.15 8.03
CA ASN A 59 -5.44 -16.77 8.39
C ASN A 59 -5.60 -15.69 7.29
N PRO A 60 -5.60 -15.98 5.97
CA PRO A 60 -5.53 -14.91 4.97
C PRO A 60 -6.61 -13.84 5.05
N VAL A 61 -7.83 -14.18 5.50
CA VAL A 61 -8.92 -13.21 5.69
C VAL A 61 -8.61 -12.26 6.85
N ASN A 62 -8.11 -12.79 7.97
CA ASN A 62 -7.74 -12.01 9.14
C ASN A 62 -6.53 -11.13 8.83
N ASP A 63 -5.49 -11.69 8.21
CA ASP A 63 -4.28 -10.97 7.83
C ASP A 63 -4.59 -9.81 6.89
N ALA A 64 -5.44 -10.04 5.87
CA ALA A 64 -5.85 -9.00 4.94
C ALA A 64 -6.68 -7.90 5.62
N THR A 65 -7.53 -8.25 6.57
CA THR A 65 -8.32 -7.29 7.36
C THR A 65 -7.40 -6.39 8.20
N ASP A 66 -6.42 -6.98 8.88
CA ASP A 66 -5.46 -6.26 9.72
C ASP A 66 -4.57 -5.32 8.91
N ILE A 67 -4.09 -5.79 7.75
CA ILE A 67 -3.28 -4.98 6.83
C ILE A 67 -4.13 -3.82 6.29
N ALA A 68 -5.37 -4.07 5.87
CA ALA A 68 -6.25 -3.02 5.37
C ALA A 68 -6.54 -1.97 6.43
N ALA A 69 -6.76 -2.37 7.69
CA ALA A 69 -6.96 -1.44 8.80
C ALA A 69 -5.73 -0.54 9.02
N LYS A 70 -4.53 -1.12 9.04
CA LYS A 70 -3.28 -0.35 9.19
C LYS A 70 -3.05 0.62 8.04
N LEU A 71 -3.29 0.19 6.80
CA LEU A 71 -3.13 1.04 5.62
C LEU A 71 -4.11 2.23 5.64
N LYS A 72 -5.36 2.01 6.07
CA LYS A 72 -6.34 3.10 6.25
C LYS A 72 -5.83 4.15 7.26
N ILE A 73 -5.28 3.71 8.39
CA ILE A 73 -4.69 4.62 9.41
C ILE A 73 -3.53 5.43 8.82
N LEU A 74 -2.76 4.86 7.91
CA LEU A 74 -1.64 5.52 7.21
C LEU A 74 -2.07 6.45 6.06
N GLY A 75 -3.38 6.67 5.89
CA GLY A 75 -3.94 7.57 4.88
C GLY A 75 -4.12 6.94 3.50
N PHE A 76 -4.12 5.61 3.38
CA PHE A 76 -4.48 4.95 2.13
C PHE A 76 -6.00 4.87 1.97
N SER A 77 -6.46 5.10 0.74
CA SER A 77 -7.75 4.58 0.28
C SER A 77 -7.57 3.08 -0.01
N VAL A 78 -8.29 2.21 0.70
CA VAL A 78 -8.05 0.76 0.65
C VAL A 78 -9.28 0.03 0.17
N THR A 79 -9.11 -0.77 -0.89
CA THR A 79 -10.05 -1.83 -1.26
C THR A 79 -9.59 -3.15 -0.66
N LEU A 80 -10.47 -3.79 0.12
CA LEU A 80 -10.25 -5.10 0.71
C LEU A 80 -11.14 -6.13 0.01
N LEU A 81 -10.53 -7.21 -0.48
CA LEU A 81 -11.22 -8.31 -1.14
C LEU A 81 -10.89 -9.62 -0.40
N THR A 82 -11.90 -10.38 0.00
CA THR A 82 -11.71 -11.64 0.74
C THR A 82 -12.44 -12.80 0.07
N ASN A 83 -11.81 -13.98 0.09
CA ASN A 83 -12.36 -15.21 -0.48
C ASN A 83 -12.91 -15.05 -1.91
N ALA A 84 -12.24 -14.23 -2.72
CA ALA A 84 -12.65 -13.94 -4.08
C ALA A 84 -12.28 -15.05 -5.05
N ASN A 85 -13.18 -15.29 -6.01
CA ASN A 85 -12.89 -16.15 -7.14
C ASN A 85 -11.94 -15.44 -8.14
N ARG A 86 -11.45 -16.21 -9.12
CA ARG A 86 -10.51 -15.70 -10.13
C ARG A 86 -11.04 -14.50 -10.91
N SER A 87 -12.33 -14.49 -11.27
CA SER A 87 -12.91 -13.39 -12.03
C SER A 87 -12.89 -12.10 -11.21
N ALA A 88 -13.40 -12.16 -9.98
CA ALA A 88 -13.45 -11.03 -9.07
C ALA A 88 -12.07 -10.42 -8.81
N MET A 89 -11.03 -11.26 -8.63
CA MET A 89 -9.67 -10.75 -8.48
C MET A 89 -9.16 -10.03 -9.73
N ILE A 90 -9.40 -10.57 -10.93
CA ILE A 90 -8.99 -9.94 -12.19
C ILE A 90 -9.70 -8.61 -12.39
N ASP A 91 -11.01 -8.57 -12.13
CA ASP A 91 -11.81 -7.36 -12.28
C ASP A 91 -11.33 -6.27 -11.31
N GLU A 92 -11.02 -6.64 -10.07
CA GLU A 92 -10.54 -5.68 -9.08
C GLU A 92 -9.13 -5.17 -9.36
N ILE A 93 -8.23 -6.03 -9.86
CA ILE A 93 -6.89 -5.60 -10.31
C ILE A 93 -6.99 -4.59 -11.46
N ARG A 94 -7.92 -4.80 -12.41
CA ARG A 94 -8.16 -3.86 -13.51
C ARG A 94 -8.65 -2.52 -12.99
N ARG A 95 -9.70 -2.52 -12.15
CA ARG A 95 -10.23 -1.31 -11.52
C ARG A 95 -9.15 -0.55 -10.75
N PHE A 96 -8.35 -1.27 -9.97
CA PHE A 96 -7.22 -0.68 -9.26
C PHE A 96 -6.21 -0.01 -10.20
N GLY A 97 -5.88 -0.66 -11.32
CA GLY A 97 -5.01 -0.09 -12.35
C GLY A 97 -5.58 1.17 -13.01
N ASP A 98 -6.89 1.19 -13.29
CA ASP A 98 -7.57 2.36 -13.85
C ASP A 98 -7.57 3.53 -12.86
N HIS A 99 -7.87 3.26 -11.58
CA HIS A 99 -7.78 4.26 -10.51
C HIS A 99 -6.39 4.88 -10.36
N LEU A 100 -5.31 4.14 -10.67
CA LEU A 100 -3.95 4.68 -10.65
C LEU A 100 -3.64 5.57 -11.87
N ARG A 101 -4.28 5.34 -13.01
CA ARG A 101 -4.06 6.10 -14.25
C ARG A 101 -4.77 7.43 -14.25
N ASP A 102 -6.02 7.46 -13.76
CA ASP A 102 -6.85 8.67 -13.69
C ASP A 102 -6.31 9.72 -12.70
N ARG A 103 -5.24 9.38 -11.97
CA ARG A 103 -4.59 10.21 -10.93
C ARG A 103 -3.31 10.90 -11.40
N LYS A 104 -2.91 10.73 -12.66
CA LYS A 104 -1.81 11.46 -13.29
C LYS A 104 -2.26 12.80 -13.83
#